data_AF-A0A2V9UUA5-F1
#
_entry.id   AF-A0A2V9UUA5-F1
#
_cell.length_a   1.000
_cell.length_b   1.000
_cell.length_c   1.000
_cell.angle_alpha   90.00
_cell.angle_beta   90.00
_cell.angle_gamma   90.00
#
_symmetry.space_group_name_H-M   'P 1'
#
loop_
_entity.id
_entity.type
_entity.pdbx_description
1 polymer ?
#
loop_
_entity_poly.entity_id
_entity_poly.type
_entity_poly.pdbx_seq_one_letter_code
_entity_poly.pdbx_strand_id
1 'polypeptide(L)'
;MRKLLLVGFLLALAIPSFAGKKYSYFRVGNANDVTTSTTPGTVLMGGGTDVDAAFQWMCQRSGNGDFLVIRATGTDAYNPYIQQLCPAENSVATLIIPNASAAADPF
;
A
#
# COMPACT_ATOMS: atom_id res chain seq x y z
N MET A 1 -55.18 -16.35 37.49
CA MET A 1 -54.38 -17.30 36.67
C MET A 1 -53.41 -16.48 35.84
N ARG A 2 -52.12 -16.87 35.90
CA ARG A 2 -50.95 -16.47 35.09
C ARG A 2 -51.34 -15.88 33.72
N LYS A 3 -50.70 -14.81 33.24
CA LYS A 3 -49.33 -14.87 32.68
C LYS A 3 -48.64 -13.49 32.76
N LEU A 4 -47.52 -13.46 33.48
CA LEU A 4 -46.33 -12.69 33.09
C LEU A 4 -46.01 -13.02 31.63
N LEU A 5 -45.54 -12.07 30.81
CA LEU A 5 -44.41 -12.31 29.90
C LEU A 5 -43.92 -11.01 29.23
N LEU A 6 -42.81 -10.51 29.78
CA LEU A 6 -41.67 -9.89 29.09
C LEU A 6 -41.95 -8.85 27.99
N VAL A 7 -42.07 -7.58 28.39
CA VAL A 7 -41.61 -6.46 27.56
C VAL A 7 -40.17 -6.18 27.94
N GLY A 8 -39.22 -6.77 27.23
CA GLY A 8 -37.81 -6.58 27.54
C GLY A 8 -36.89 -7.19 26.50
N PHE A 9 -36.14 -6.31 25.86
CA PHE A 9 -34.89 -6.58 25.14
C PHE A 9 -34.98 -6.99 23.66
N LEU A 10 -35.16 -5.98 22.80
CA LEU A 10 -34.75 -6.04 21.39
C LEU A 10 -34.00 -4.74 21.04
N LEU A 11 -32.90 -4.49 21.76
CA LEU A 11 -31.87 -3.57 21.31
C LEU A 11 -30.79 -4.40 20.58
N ALA A 12 -31.11 -4.83 19.36
CA ALA A 12 -30.12 -5.41 18.48
C ALA A 12 -29.17 -4.28 18.06
N LEU A 13 -28.01 -4.19 18.70
CA LEU A 13 -26.94 -3.28 18.29
C LEU A 13 -26.57 -3.58 16.84
N ALA A 14 -26.84 -2.64 15.93
CA ALA A 14 -26.21 -2.60 14.62
C ALA A 14 -24.73 -2.30 14.83
N ILE A 15 -23.92 -3.33 15.01
CA ILE A 15 -22.46 -3.18 15.02
C ILE A 15 -22.07 -2.86 13.57
N PRO A 16 -21.49 -1.69 13.27
CA PRO A 16 -21.00 -1.42 11.94
C PRO A 16 -19.96 -2.49 11.59
N SER A 17 -20.21 -3.25 10.53
CA SER A 17 -19.22 -4.16 9.98
C SER A 17 -18.13 -3.31 9.35
N PHE A 18 -17.00 -3.18 10.04
CA PHE A 18 -15.78 -2.66 9.43
C PHE A 18 -15.24 -3.73 8.50
N ALA A 19 -15.60 -3.66 7.22
CA ALA A 19 -14.91 -4.44 6.20
C ALA A 19 -13.46 -3.92 6.13
N GLY A 20 -12.49 -4.81 6.37
CA GLY A 20 -11.09 -4.50 6.17
C GLY A 20 -10.81 -4.16 4.70
N LYS A 21 -9.75 -3.38 4.47
CA LYS A 21 -9.29 -3.07 3.11
C LYS A 21 -9.00 -4.36 2.35
N LYS A 22 -9.36 -4.35 1.07
CA LYS A 22 -9.12 -5.49 0.15
C LYS A 22 -7.70 -5.52 -0.41
N TYR A 23 -6.91 -4.50 -0.12
CA TYR A 23 -5.49 -4.39 -0.43
C TYR A 23 -4.65 -4.35 0.86
N SER A 24 -3.34 -4.49 0.72
CA SER A 24 -2.38 -4.27 1.83
C SER A 24 -1.41 -3.16 1.46
N TYR A 25 -1.07 -2.30 2.43
CA TYR A 25 -0.17 -1.18 2.25
C TYR A 25 0.93 -1.21 3.31
N PHE A 26 2.17 -1.08 2.86
CA PHE A 26 3.37 -1.10 3.70
C PHE A 26 4.27 0.05 3.29
N ARG A 27 4.91 0.72 4.25
CA ARG A 27 5.81 1.83 3.97
C ARG A 27 7.02 1.82 4.89
N VAL A 28 8.16 2.19 4.33
CA VAL A 28 9.36 2.61 5.06
C VAL A 28 9.66 4.07 4.71
N GLY A 29 10.36 4.77 5.60
CA GLY A 29 10.65 6.20 5.44
C GLY A 29 9.57 7.11 6.01
N ASN A 30 9.48 8.33 5.46
CA ASN A 30 8.59 9.37 5.94
C ASN A 30 7.12 9.07 5.64
N ALA A 31 6.22 9.41 6.57
CA ALA A 31 4.80 9.23 6.38
C ALA A 31 4.13 10.39 5.62
N ASN A 32 4.80 11.55 5.57
CA ASN A 32 4.32 12.75 4.89
C ASN A 32 4.92 12.84 3.49
N ASP A 33 4.09 13.29 2.54
CA ASP A 33 4.51 13.52 1.16
C ASP A 33 5.55 14.63 1.07
N VAL A 34 6.37 14.56 0.03
CA VAL A 34 7.36 15.61 -0.31
C VAL A 34 7.08 16.17 -1.70
N THR A 35 7.42 17.45 -1.89
CA THR A 35 7.45 18.05 -3.23
C THR A 35 8.91 18.12 -3.70
N THR A 36 9.23 17.35 -4.74
CA THR A 36 10.56 17.30 -5.37
C THR A 36 10.46 17.64 -6.86
N SER A 37 11.59 18.01 -7.46
CA SER A 37 11.67 18.11 -8.93
C SER A 37 11.81 16.69 -9.50
N THR A 38 10.84 16.28 -10.32
CA THR A 38 10.81 14.95 -10.94
C THR A 38 11.14 15.03 -12.42
N THR A 39 11.68 13.93 -12.96
CA THR A 39 11.90 13.75 -14.40
C THR A 39 11.14 12.51 -14.89
N PRO A 40 10.27 12.62 -15.91
CA PRO A 40 9.54 11.46 -16.40
C PRO A 40 10.48 10.43 -17.03
N GLY A 41 10.11 9.16 -16.95
CA GLY A 41 10.85 8.07 -17.58
C GLY A 41 10.13 6.74 -17.43
N THR A 42 10.46 5.80 -18.32
CA THR A 42 9.95 4.45 -18.26
C THR A 42 11.09 3.48 -18.50
N VAL A 43 11.16 2.44 -17.69
CA VAL A 43 12.07 1.31 -17.88
C VAL A 43 11.23 0.05 -18.11
N LEU A 44 11.53 -0.67 -19.18
CA LEU A 44 11.00 -2.01 -19.40
C LEU A 44 12.10 -3.00 -19.04
N MET A 45 11.92 -3.72 -17.93
CA MET A 45 12.89 -4.69 -17.44
C MET A 45 12.43 -6.10 -17.80
N GLY A 46 13.31 -6.91 -18.38
CA GLY A 46 13.06 -8.34 -18.56
C GLY A 46 13.03 -9.03 -17.20
N GLY A 47 12.04 -9.88 -16.95
CA GLY A 47 11.92 -10.58 -15.67
C GLY A 47 13.15 -11.44 -15.34
N GLY A 48 13.37 -11.73 -14.06
CA GLY A 48 14.55 -12.44 -13.56
C GLY A 48 15.06 -11.80 -12.28
N THR A 49 16.38 -11.68 -12.15
CA THR A 49 17.02 -10.94 -11.06
C THR A 49 16.75 -9.44 -11.22
N ASP A 50 16.47 -8.77 -10.09
CA ASP A 50 16.32 -7.32 -10.04
C ASP A 50 17.60 -6.63 -10.56
N VAL A 51 17.44 -5.51 -11.27
CA VAL A 51 18.56 -4.75 -11.84
C VAL A 51 18.76 -3.46 -11.04
N ASP A 52 19.71 -3.45 -10.11
CA ASP A 52 20.02 -2.32 -9.21
C ASP A 52 20.09 -0.98 -9.93
N ALA A 53 20.82 -0.94 -11.05
CA ALA A 53 21.02 0.28 -11.84
C ALA A 53 19.70 0.87 -12.36
N ALA A 54 18.70 0.04 -12.65
CA ALA A 54 17.38 0.51 -13.08
C ALA A 54 16.59 1.11 -11.91
N PHE A 55 16.64 0.50 -10.72
CA PHE A 55 16.00 1.07 -9.53
C PHE A 55 16.65 2.40 -9.14
N GLN A 56 17.99 2.47 -9.12
CA GLN A 56 18.71 3.72 -8.87
C GLN A 56 18.39 4.81 -9.91
N TRP A 57 18.25 4.44 -11.19
CA TRP A 57 17.83 5.36 -12.25
C TRP A 57 16.40 5.88 -12.06
N MET A 58 15.49 5.06 -11.51
CA MET A 58 14.14 5.47 -11.15
C MET A 58 14.14 6.40 -9.93
N CYS A 59 14.97 6.13 -8.91
CA CYS A 59 15.14 7.02 -7.75
C CYS A 59 15.64 8.41 -8.15
N GLN A 60 16.62 8.49 -9.05
CA GLN A 60 17.09 9.77 -9.59
C GLN A 60 15.98 10.55 -10.31
N ARG A 61 14.98 9.85 -10.89
CA ARG A 61 13.83 10.46 -11.56
C ARG A 61 12.73 10.91 -10.63
N SER A 62 12.54 10.24 -9.49
CA SER A 62 11.64 10.70 -8.42
C SER A 62 12.18 11.95 -7.74
N GLY A 63 13.47 12.27 -7.92
CA GLY A 63 14.11 13.39 -7.25
C GLY A 63 14.23 13.16 -5.75
N ASN A 64 14.39 11.90 -5.32
CA ASN A 64 14.32 11.46 -3.93
C ASN A 64 12.92 11.65 -3.30
N GLY A 65 11.88 11.46 -4.11
CA GLY A 65 10.48 11.59 -3.71
C GLY A 65 9.94 10.34 -3.01
N ASP A 66 8.68 10.02 -3.30
CA ASP A 66 8.02 8.82 -2.82
C ASP A 66 8.02 7.74 -3.90
N PHE A 67 8.51 6.54 -3.57
CA PHE A 67 8.59 5.39 -4.46
C PHE A 67 7.47 4.39 -4.15
N LEU A 68 6.57 4.14 -5.11
CA LEU A 68 5.49 3.16 -4.96
C LEU A 68 5.72 1.89 -5.78
N VAL A 69 5.69 0.74 -5.12
CA VAL A 69 5.72 -0.59 -5.71
C VAL A 69 4.29 -1.16 -5.72
N ILE A 70 3.77 -1.49 -6.90
CA ILE A 70 2.44 -2.12 -7.04
C ILE A 70 2.63 -3.61 -7.30
N ARG A 71 1.97 -4.46 -6.50
CA ARG A 71 2.04 -5.93 -6.63
C ARG A 71 0.66 -6.57 -6.62
N ALA A 72 0.50 -7.72 -7.26
CA ALA A 72 -0.70 -8.55 -7.11
C ALA A 72 -0.61 -9.52 -5.93
N THR A 73 0.60 -10.00 -5.61
CA THR A 73 0.84 -11.01 -4.58
C THR A 73 2.18 -10.76 -3.89
N GLY A 74 2.45 -11.52 -2.82
CA GLY A 74 3.73 -11.51 -2.11
C GLY A 74 3.72 -10.58 -0.91
N THR A 75 4.83 -9.87 -0.70
CA THR A 75 5.11 -9.04 0.48
C THR A 75 5.62 -7.66 0.06
N ASP A 76 6.06 -6.84 1.01
CA ASP A 76 6.73 -5.57 0.82
C ASP A 76 8.26 -5.67 0.65
N ALA A 77 8.79 -6.83 0.23
CA ALA A 77 10.24 -7.09 0.14
C ALA A 77 11.04 -6.05 -0.66
N TYR A 78 10.42 -5.34 -1.59
CA TYR A 78 11.07 -4.26 -2.34
C TYR A 78 11.32 -3.00 -1.50
N ASN A 79 10.53 -2.76 -0.44
CA ASN A 79 10.68 -1.57 0.40
C ASN A 79 12.10 -1.46 1.00
N PRO A 80 12.60 -2.44 1.77
CA PRO A 80 13.96 -2.34 2.33
C PRO A 80 15.05 -2.40 1.25
N TYR A 81 14.84 -3.15 0.17
CA TYR A 81 15.81 -3.26 -0.94
C TYR A 81 16.00 -1.92 -1.67
N ILE A 82 14.92 -1.25 -2.05
CA ILE A 82 14.98 0.05 -2.73
C ILE A 82 15.51 1.13 -1.77
N GLN A 83 15.07 1.13 -0.49
CA GLN A 83 15.59 2.07 0.51
C GLN A 83 17.11 1.91 0.72
N GLN A 84 17.64 0.69 0.63
CA GLN A 84 19.08 0.44 0.71
C GLN A 84 19.81 0.99 -0.52
N LEU A 85 19.26 0.82 -1.73
CA LEU A 85 19.85 1.34 -2.96
C LEU A 85 19.74 2.87 -3.07
N CYS A 86 18.67 3.44 -2.52
CA CYS A 86 18.31 4.84 -2.64
C CYS A 86 17.99 5.43 -1.25
N PRO A 87 19.00 5.56 -0.37
CA PRO A 87 18.78 5.97 1.02
C PRO A 87 18.25 7.40 1.19
N ALA A 88 18.29 8.20 0.13
CA ALA A 88 17.80 9.57 0.13
C ALA A 88 16.30 9.70 -0.20
N GLU A 89 15.64 8.67 -0.75
CA GLU A 89 14.20 8.71 -1.02
C GLU A 89 13.41 9.07 0.25
N ASN A 90 12.37 9.87 0.10
CA ASN A 90 11.48 10.25 1.20
C ASN A 90 10.77 9.03 1.79
N SER A 91 10.21 8.18 0.93
CA SER A 91 9.62 6.91 1.35
C SER A 91 9.63 5.88 0.23
N VAL A 92 9.60 4.60 0.63
CA VAL A 92 9.28 3.49 -0.27
C VAL A 92 8.07 2.76 0.29
N ALA A 93 7.06 2.56 -0.56
CA ALA A 93 5.84 1.86 -0.19
C ALA A 93 5.50 0.74 -1.15
N THR A 94 4.82 -0.29 -0.63
CA THR A 94 4.25 -1.38 -1.43
C THR A 94 2.75 -1.38 -1.24
N LEU A 95 2.02 -1.38 -2.36
CA LEU A 95 0.58 -1.59 -2.42
C LEU A 95 0.29 -2.95 -3.09
N ILE A 96 -0.26 -3.89 -2.31
CA ILE A 96 -0.62 -5.23 -2.80
C ILE A 96 -2.11 -5.27 -3.12
N ILE A 97 -2.44 -5.44 -4.40
CA ILE A 97 -3.79 -5.40 -4.96
C ILE A 97 -4.10 -6.78 -5.60
N PRO A 98 -4.68 -7.73 -4.86
CA PRO A 98 -4.79 -9.12 -5.32
C PRO A 98 -5.82 -9.37 -6.42
N ASN A 99 -6.75 -8.45 -6.64
CA ASN A 99 -7.79 -8.58 -7.66
C ASN A 99 -8.43 -7.22 -8.00
N ALA A 100 -9.25 -7.19 -9.05
CA ALA A 100 -9.93 -5.99 -9.51
C ALA A 100 -10.87 -5.36 -8.46
N SER A 101 -11.48 -6.16 -7.59
CA SER A 101 -12.31 -5.60 -6.50
C SER A 101 -11.47 -4.86 -5.47
N ALA A 102 -10.23 -5.29 -5.22
CA ALA A 102 -9.29 -4.58 -4.36
C ALA A 102 -8.80 -3.28 -5.01
N ALA A 103 -8.60 -3.28 -6.34
CA ALA A 103 -8.22 -2.08 -7.09
C ALA A 103 -9.29 -0.97 -7.07
N ALA A 104 -10.56 -1.35 -6.88
CA ALA A 104 -11.68 -0.44 -6.77
C ALA A 104 -12.00 -0.01 -5.32
N ASP A 105 -11.28 -0.53 -4.32
CA ASP A 105 -11.41 -0.13 -2.92
C ASP A 105 -10.68 1.23 -2.74
N PRO A 106 -11.36 2.31 -2.31
CA PRO A 106 -10.73 3.61 -2.14
C PRO A 106 -9.50 3.55 -1.23
N PHE A 107 -8.45 4.30 -1.54
CA PHE A 107 -7.26 4.35 -0.70
C PHE A 107 -7.50 5.20 0.56
#